data_AF-A0A8X8KDD1-F1
#
_entry.id   AF-A0A8X8KDD1-F1
#
_cell.length_a   1.000
_cell.length_b   1.000
_cell.length_c   1.000
_cell.angle_alpha   90.00
_cell.angle_beta   90.00
_cell.angle_gamma   90.00
#
_symmetry.space_group_name_H-M   'P 1'
#
loop_
_entity.id
_entity.type
_entity.pdbx_description
1 polymer ?
#
loop_
_entity_poly.entity_id
_entity_poly.type
_entity_poly.pdbx_seq_one_letter_code
_entity_poly.pdbx_strand_id
1 'polypeptide(L)'
;MKCIKMMVSKTYSNFLVYLMAFFGFCLFTEAVSAQPHQYKIYKSKLLQCGEATFQVISQCDDSNEDTELGSAGSFRASCLSSQLTVNWKGQQKTLSFPMATTQQKKILASKGYALKPEIKVGDWSPQSLACSQAAGIAGHFVVVNQATTNDINQEYHGKGSLSDEPILLNLNGTFTSETLKAKIYALLKQDQVKISKVIGANAIFADEK
;
A
#
# COMPACT_ATOMS: atom_id res chain seq x y z
N MET A 1 10.27 90.03 -20.38
CA MET A 1 11.24 89.06 -19.82
C MET A 1 11.04 88.93 -18.32
N LYS A 2 10.51 87.79 -17.85
CA LYS A 2 10.67 87.27 -16.48
C LYS A 2 10.17 85.83 -16.46
N CYS A 3 11.07 84.91 -16.16
CA CYS A 3 10.84 83.46 -16.13
C CYS A 3 9.92 83.08 -14.96
N ILE A 4 8.92 82.25 -15.22
CA ILE A 4 8.17 81.53 -14.19
C ILE A 4 8.96 80.27 -13.87
N LYS A 5 9.47 80.19 -12.63
CA LYS A 5 10.19 79.04 -12.09
C LYS A 5 9.16 78.01 -11.66
N MET A 6 9.22 76.82 -12.27
CA MET A 6 8.39 75.65 -11.97
C MET A 6 8.59 75.13 -10.54
N MET A 7 7.45 74.80 -9.91
CA MET A 7 7.08 73.55 -9.20
C MET A 7 8.06 73.02 -8.13
N VAL A 8 7.69 72.90 -6.85
CA VAL A 8 6.77 71.87 -6.28
C VAL A 8 7.21 70.47 -6.72
N SER A 9 7.60 69.49 -5.89
CA SER A 9 7.35 69.25 -4.48
C SER A 9 8.44 68.31 -3.94
N LYS A 10 8.88 68.53 -2.70
CA LYS A 10 9.91 67.77 -1.98
C LYS A 10 9.36 66.47 -1.37
N THR A 11 8.45 65.78 -2.08
CA THR A 11 7.67 64.65 -1.53
C THR A 11 7.88 63.31 -2.24
N TYR A 12 8.74 63.26 -3.27
CA TYR A 12 8.96 62.02 -4.05
C TYR A 12 10.11 61.14 -3.56
N SER A 13 10.96 61.63 -2.65
CA SER A 13 12.18 60.88 -2.27
C SER A 13 11.99 59.86 -1.14
N ASN A 14 10.89 59.95 -0.37
CA ASN A 14 10.65 59.05 0.77
C ASN A 14 9.74 57.85 0.43
N PHE A 15 9.05 57.87 -0.71
CA PHE A 15 8.16 56.77 -1.11
C PHE A 15 8.94 55.61 -1.74
N LEU A 16 10.06 55.89 -2.40
CA LEU A 16 10.88 54.87 -3.08
C LEU A 16 11.70 54.02 -2.09
N VAL A 17 12.11 54.61 -0.95
CA VAL A 17 12.90 53.89 0.08
C VAL A 17 12.03 52.90 0.86
N TYR A 18 10.76 53.23 1.11
CA TYR A 18 9.82 52.31 1.75
C TYR A 18 9.40 51.15 0.84
N LEU A 19 9.29 51.37 -0.47
CA LEU A 19 8.92 50.31 -1.42
C LEU A 19 10.05 49.28 -1.60
N MET A 20 11.31 49.70 -1.53
CA MET A 20 12.47 48.78 -1.59
C MET A 20 12.70 48.02 -0.27
N ALA A 21 12.25 48.56 0.87
CA ALA A 21 12.28 47.85 2.15
C ALA A 21 11.18 46.79 2.27
N PHE A 22 10.03 46.96 1.60
CA PHE A 22 8.96 45.95 1.56
C PHE A 22 9.25 44.80 0.58
N PHE A 23 10.01 45.05 -0.49
CA PHE A 23 10.44 43.99 -1.42
C PHE A 23 11.69 43.22 -0.96
N GLY A 24 12.40 43.71 0.05
CA GLY A 24 13.54 43.00 0.66
C GLY A 24 13.18 42.02 1.77
N PHE A 25 11.97 42.10 2.34
CA PHE A 25 11.56 41.29 3.50
C PHE A 25 10.56 40.17 3.17
N CYS A 26 10.12 40.04 1.91
CA CYS A 26 9.20 38.98 1.46
C CYS A 26 9.88 37.80 0.75
N LEU A 27 11.23 37.73 0.73
CA LEU A 27 11.98 36.63 0.11
C LEU A 27 12.49 35.59 1.12
N PHE A 28 11.97 35.62 2.36
CA PHE A 28 11.99 34.46 3.24
C PHE A 28 10.61 33.80 3.22
N THR A 29 10.10 33.49 2.03
CA THR A 29 9.24 32.31 1.92
C THR A 29 10.14 31.15 2.31
N GLU A 30 9.90 30.61 3.50
CA GLU A 30 10.34 29.29 3.88
C GLU A 30 10.15 28.38 2.66
N ALA A 31 11.25 28.05 1.99
CA ALA A 31 11.30 26.87 1.18
C ALA A 31 11.12 25.75 2.20
N VAL A 32 9.85 25.44 2.52
CA VAL A 32 9.49 24.14 3.04
C VAL A 32 10.01 23.20 1.97
N SER A 33 11.19 22.68 2.25
CA SER A 33 11.78 21.58 1.53
C SER A 33 10.73 20.49 1.57
N ALA A 34 9.89 20.43 0.54
CA ALA A 34 9.17 19.24 0.18
C ALA A 34 10.28 18.25 -0.16
N GLN A 35 10.80 17.56 0.87
CA GLN A 35 11.67 16.42 0.64
C GLN A 35 10.91 15.52 -0.32
N PRO A 36 11.47 15.21 -1.51
CA PRO A 36 10.78 14.33 -2.44
C PRO A 36 10.51 13.03 -1.67
N HIS A 37 9.23 12.64 -1.54
CA HIS A 37 8.86 11.36 -0.93
C HIS A 37 9.77 10.28 -1.53
N GLN A 38 10.71 9.77 -0.74
CA GLN A 38 11.70 8.82 -1.22
C GLN A 38 11.03 7.45 -1.21
N TYR A 39 10.43 7.10 -2.35
CA TYR A 39 9.85 5.78 -2.51
C TYR A 39 10.97 4.74 -2.69
N LYS A 40 11.06 3.78 -1.76
CA LYS A 40 12.00 2.65 -1.83
C LYS A 40 11.29 1.36 -2.22
N ILE A 41 12.05 0.42 -2.80
CA ILE A 41 11.56 -0.90 -3.19
C ILE A 41 11.84 -1.90 -2.07
N TYR A 42 10.80 -2.58 -1.63
CA TYR A 42 10.85 -3.65 -0.63
C TYR A 42 10.47 -4.97 -1.27
N LYS A 43 11.18 -6.02 -0.88
CA LYS A 43 10.92 -7.38 -1.33
C LYS A 43 10.69 -8.26 -0.12
N SER A 44 9.57 -8.98 -0.11
CA SER A 44 9.35 -10.02 0.89
C SER A 44 10.38 -11.14 0.74
N LYS A 45 10.44 -12.03 1.74
CA LYS A 45 11.07 -13.34 1.55
C LYS A 45 10.40 -14.04 0.37
N LEU A 46 11.13 -14.94 -0.28
CA LEU A 46 10.58 -15.79 -1.33
C LEU A 46 9.89 -16.99 -0.68
N LEU A 47 8.63 -17.22 -1.02
CA LEU A 47 7.87 -18.40 -0.62
C LEU A 47 7.99 -19.44 -1.72
N GLN A 48 8.66 -20.56 -1.42
CA GLN A 48 8.60 -21.77 -2.24
C GLN A 48 7.31 -22.52 -1.92
N CYS A 49 6.51 -22.85 -2.94
CA CYS A 49 5.30 -23.64 -2.78
C CYS A 49 5.16 -24.66 -3.91
N GLY A 50 5.42 -25.94 -3.61
CA GLY A 50 5.59 -26.95 -4.65
C GLY A 50 6.68 -26.53 -5.64
N GLU A 51 6.35 -26.50 -6.93
CA GLU A 51 7.25 -26.08 -8.01
C GLU A 51 7.23 -24.57 -8.30
N ALA A 52 6.47 -23.78 -7.55
CA ALA A 52 6.31 -22.35 -7.77
C ALA A 52 7.02 -21.51 -6.70
N THR A 53 7.40 -20.29 -7.08
CA THR A 53 7.90 -19.27 -6.16
C THR A 53 7.00 -18.04 -6.17
N PHE A 54 6.83 -17.45 -4.99
CA PHE A 54 6.00 -16.28 -4.75
C PHE A 54 6.79 -15.23 -3.99
N GLN A 55 6.75 -13.98 -4.43
CA GLN A 55 7.39 -12.87 -3.75
C GLN A 55 6.56 -11.59 -3.91
N VAL A 56 6.35 -10.87 -2.82
CA VAL A 56 5.75 -9.54 -2.85
C VAL A 56 6.84 -8.51 -3.05
N ILE A 57 6.62 -7.59 -3.99
CA ILE A 57 7.48 -6.46 -4.29
C ILE A 57 6.62 -5.21 -4.17
N SER A 58 7.01 -4.31 -3.26
CA SER A 58 6.29 -3.08 -2.98
C SER A 58 7.19 -1.87 -3.17
N GLN A 59 6.64 -0.77 -3.69
CA GLN A 59 7.32 0.51 -3.77
C GLN A 59 6.62 1.49 -2.83
N CYS A 60 7.28 1.85 -1.73
CA CYS A 60 6.64 2.48 -0.58
C CYS A 60 7.36 3.74 -0.12
N ASP A 61 6.59 4.69 0.39
CA ASP A 61 7.11 5.92 0.98
C ASP A 61 7.87 5.56 2.25
N ASP A 62 9.13 5.94 2.24
CA ASP A 62 10.08 5.61 3.28
C ASP A 62 10.50 6.81 4.13
N SER A 63 9.72 7.90 4.05
CA SER A 63 9.88 9.08 4.89
C SER A 63 9.87 8.80 6.40
N ASN A 64 9.32 7.64 6.80
CA ASN A 64 9.17 7.20 8.19
C ASN A 64 9.82 5.83 8.46
N GLU A 65 10.89 5.45 7.73
CA GLU A 65 11.59 4.19 8.02
C GLU A 65 12.03 4.13 9.49
N ASP A 66 11.71 3.04 10.16
CA ASP A 66 12.15 2.71 11.53
C ASP A 66 11.76 3.72 12.63
N THR A 67 10.89 4.70 12.34
CA THR A 67 10.31 5.58 13.35
C THR A 67 9.11 4.94 14.05
N GLU A 68 8.36 4.11 13.35
CA GLU A 68 7.27 3.29 13.87
C GLU A 68 7.46 1.83 13.43
N LEU A 69 7.39 0.91 14.38
CA LEU A 69 7.52 -0.53 14.15
C LEU A 69 6.19 -1.20 14.51
N GLY A 70 5.60 -1.94 13.58
CA GLY A 70 4.52 -2.88 13.88
C GLY A 70 5.06 -4.29 14.10
N SER A 71 4.23 -5.20 14.62
CA SER A 71 4.49 -6.64 14.70
C SER A 71 4.97 -7.29 13.39
N ALA A 72 4.69 -6.61 12.27
CA ALA A 72 5.00 -7.03 10.91
C ALA A 72 6.25 -6.36 10.28
N GLY A 73 6.91 -5.42 10.98
CA GLY A 73 8.10 -4.68 10.52
C GLY A 73 7.89 -3.16 10.50
N SER A 74 8.79 -2.43 9.82
CA SER A 74 8.74 -0.96 9.74
C SER A 74 7.45 -0.47 9.07
N PHE A 75 6.81 0.51 9.72
CA PHE A 75 5.64 1.22 9.23
C PHE A 75 5.96 1.97 7.93
N ARG A 76 4.97 2.03 7.03
CA ARG A 76 5.05 2.78 5.77
C ARG A 76 3.70 3.45 5.53
N ALA A 77 3.69 4.75 5.30
CA ALA A 77 2.45 5.52 5.21
C ALA A 77 1.68 5.27 3.90
N SER A 78 2.40 5.01 2.80
CA SER A 78 1.83 4.74 1.49
C SER A 78 2.74 3.84 0.65
N CYS A 79 2.17 3.15 -0.33
CA CYS A 79 2.88 2.47 -1.38
C CYS A 79 2.26 2.79 -2.74
N LEU A 80 3.06 3.32 -3.67
CA LEU A 80 2.63 3.55 -5.06
C LEU A 80 2.23 2.26 -5.76
N SER A 81 2.85 1.15 -5.36
CA SER A 81 2.51 -0.17 -5.85
C SER A 81 2.86 -1.25 -4.85
N SER A 82 2.08 -2.34 -4.88
CA SER A 82 2.47 -3.61 -4.29
C SER A 82 2.00 -4.74 -5.20
N GLN A 83 2.90 -5.66 -5.52
CA GLN A 83 2.68 -6.68 -6.53
C GLN A 83 3.19 -8.04 -6.03
N LEU A 84 2.39 -9.08 -6.28
CA LEU A 84 2.80 -10.47 -6.12
C LEU A 84 3.40 -10.97 -7.44
N THR A 85 4.69 -11.28 -7.43
CA THR A 85 5.37 -12.01 -8.51
C THR A 85 5.26 -13.51 -8.26
N VAL A 86 4.79 -14.24 -9.26
CA VAL A 86 4.64 -15.70 -9.26
C VAL A 86 5.51 -16.26 -10.38
N ASN A 87 6.41 -17.19 -10.06
CA ASN A 87 7.13 -17.96 -11.07
C ASN A 87 6.74 -19.43 -10.96
N TRP A 88 6.27 -20.01 -12.06
CA TRP A 88 5.91 -21.42 -12.13
C TRP A 88 6.28 -21.99 -13.49
N LYS A 89 7.06 -23.07 -13.51
CA LYS A 89 7.48 -23.77 -14.75
C LYS A 89 8.08 -22.82 -15.81
N GLY A 90 8.90 -21.87 -15.37
CA GLY A 90 9.56 -20.88 -16.24
C GLY A 90 8.66 -19.73 -16.72
N GLN A 91 7.39 -19.70 -16.32
CA GLN A 91 6.48 -18.59 -16.60
C GLN A 91 6.38 -17.66 -15.39
N GLN A 92 6.53 -16.37 -15.63
CA GLN A 92 6.33 -15.33 -14.62
C GLN A 92 4.95 -14.67 -14.80
N LYS A 93 4.24 -14.46 -13.69
CA LYS A 93 2.99 -13.71 -13.63
C LYS A 93 3.05 -12.69 -12.51
N THR A 94 2.43 -11.54 -12.73
CA THR A 94 2.32 -10.48 -11.72
C THR A 94 0.87 -10.19 -11.42
N LEU A 95 0.55 -10.01 -10.14
CA LEU A 95 -0.78 -9.64 -9.66
C LEU A 95 -0.65 -8.43 -8.73
N SER A 96 -1.47 -7.41 -8.92
CA SER A 96 -1.45 -6.22 -8.07
C SER A 96 -2.29 -6.39 -6.82
N PHE A 97 -1.78 -5.88 -5.71
CA PHE A 97 -2.55 -5.64 -4.49
C PHE A 97 -3.26 -4.27 -4.56
N PRO A 98 -4.35 -4.09 -3.79
CA PRO A 98 -5.13 -5.14 -3.14
C PRO A 98 -5.79 -6.09 -4.16
N MET A 99 -5.70 -7.38 -3.87
CA MET A 99 -6.17 -8.45 -4.74
C MET A 99 -7.57 -8.88 -4.31
N ALA A 100 -8.51 -8.93 -5.26
CA ALA A 100 -9.89 -9.32 -5.00
C ALA A 100 -10.50 -9.97 -6.24
N THR A 101 -11.41 -10.91 -6.03
CA THR A 101 -12.24 -11.47 -7.10
C THR A 101 -13.16 -10.40 -7.69
N THR A 102 -13.66 -10.60 -8.91
CA THR A 102 -14.61 -9.66 -9.54
C THR A 102 -15.85 -9.41 -8.66
N GLN A 103 -16.33 -10.44 -7.95
CA GLN A 103 -17.46 -10.30 -7.03
C GLN A 103 -17.10 -9.46 -5.81
N GLN A 104 -15.97 -9.72 -5.16
CA GLN A 104 -15.48 -8.92 -4.03
C GLN A 104 -15.28 -7.46 -4.44
N LYS A 105 -14.73 -7.19 -5.63
CA LYS A 105 -14.61 -5.83 -6.17
C LYS A 105 -15.96 -5.12 -6.28
N LYS A 106 -17.00 -5.81 -6.78
CA LYS A 106 -18.36 -5.25 -6.86
C LYS A 106 -18.96 -4.97 -5.48
N ILE A 107 -18.73 -5.86 -4.51
CA ILE A 107 -19.23 -5.72 -3.14
C ILE A 107 -18.54 -4.56 -2.41
N LEU A 108 -17.23 -4.40 -2.60
CA LEU A 108 -16.45 -3.30 -2.04
C LEU A 108 -16.91 -1.97 -2.65
N ALA A 109 -17.06 -1.93 -3.98
CA ALA A 109 -17.54 -0.75 -4.69
C ALA A 109 -18.95 -0.33 -4.25
N SER A 110 -19.87 -1.28 -4.01
CA SER A 110 -21.23 -0.95 -3.53
C SER A 110 -21.26 -0.38 -2.12
N LYS A 111 -20.15 -0.47 -1.38
CA LYS A 111 -19.96 0.10 -0.04
C LYS A 111 -19.12 1.38 -0.05
N GLY A 112 -18.84 1.92 -1.23
CA GLY A 112 -18.04 3.13 -1.40
C GLY A 112 -16.53 2.91 -1.29
N TYR A 113 -16.05 1.66 -1.18
CA TYR A 113 -14.63 1.37 -1.18
C TYR A 113 -14.09 1.22 -2.60
N ALA A 114 -13.04 1.97 -2.93
CA ALA A 114 -12.38 1.91 -4.23
C ALA A 114 -10.98 1.34 -4.08
N LEU A 115 -10.71 0.20 -4.72
CA LEU A 115 -9.34 -0.32 -4.83
C LEU A 115 -8.52 0.61 -5.73
N LYS A 116 -7.52 1.25 -5.14
CA LYS A 116 -6.59 2.14 -5.86
C LYS A 116 -5.24 1.43 -6.06
N PRO A 117 -4.50 1.76 -7.14
CA PRO A 117 -3.14 1.24 -7.31
C PRO A 117 -2.19 1.67 -6.19
N GLU A 118 -2.34 2.90 -5.71
CA GLU A 118 -1.68 3.38 -4.51
C GLU A 118 -2.42 2.85 -3.28
N ILE A 119 -1.69 2.18 -2.39
CA ILE A 119 -2.18 1.67 -1.10
C ILE A 119 -1.79 2.68 -0.03
N LYS A 120 -2.70 3.04 0.86
CA LYS A 120 -2.43 3.90 2.02
C LYS A 120 -2.76 3.19 3.32
N VAL A 121 -2.34 3.77 4.45
CA VAL A 121 -2.80 3.34 5.77
C VAL A 121 -4.33 3.26 5.80
N GLY A 122 -4.86 2.13 6.28
CA GLY A 122 -6.30 1.83 6.30
C GLY A 122 -6.83 1.14 5.03
N ASP A 123 -6.04 1.04 3.96
CA ASP A 123 -6.37 0.21 2.80
C ASP A 123 -5.99 -1.26 3.03
N TRP A 124 -6.62 -2.16 2.28
CA TRP A 124 -6.19 -3.56 2.24
C TRP A 124 -4.78 -3.67 1.65
N SER A 125 -3.86 -4.24 2.42
CA SER A 125 -2.47 -4.44 2.03
C SER A 125 -2.07 -5.92 2.23
N PRO A 126 -1.07 -6.44 1.50
CA PRO A 126 -0.57 -7.79 1.71
C PRO A 126 0.04 -7.94 3.11
N GLN A 127 -0.41 -8.96 3.84
CA GLN A 127 0.06 -9.28 5.20
C GLN A 127 0.95 -10.52 5.21
N SER A 128 0.46 -11.63 4.64
CA SER A 128 1.24 -12.87 4.61
C SER A 128 0.89 -13.75 3.41
N LEU A 129 1.85 -14.62 3.08
CA LEU A 129 1.67 -15.68 2.11
C LEU A 129 1.93 -17.02 2.81
N ALA A 130 1.05 -17.99 2.59
CA ALA A 130 1.18 -19.32 3.15
C ALA A 130 1.07 -20.40 2.07
N CYS A 131 2.08 -21.27 1.97
CA CYS A 131 2.00 -22.46 1.15
C CYS A 131 1.21 -23.54 1.90
N SER A 132 0.18 -24.06 1.23
CA SER A 132 -0.83 -24.90 1.86
C SER A 132 -1.13 -26.15 1.03
N GLN A 133 -1.55 -27.21 1.71
CA GLN A 133 -2.17 -28.39 1.13
C GLN A 133 -3.35 -28.82 2.00
N ALA A 134 -4.30 -29.56 1.44
CA ALA A 134 -5.39 -30.13 2.21
C ALA A 134 -5.77 -31.51 1.67
N ALA A 135 -6.28 -32.38 2.56
CA ALA A 135 -6.74 -33.71 2.14
C ALA A 135 -7.89 -33.59 1.12
N GLY A 136 -7.86 -34.42 0.08
CA GLY A 136 -8.85 -34.39 -0.99
C GLY A 136 -8.69 -33.22 -1.99
N ILE A 137 -7.64 -32.41 -1.86
CA ILE A 137 -7.26 -31.36 -2.81
C ILE A 137 -5.92 -31.71 -3.42
N ALA A 138 -5.88 -31.80 -4.75
CA ALA A 138 -4.66 -32.17 -5.45
C ALA A 138 -3.64 -31.03 -5.44
N GLY A 139 -2.43 -31.33 -4.96
CA GLY A 139 -1.29 -30.43 -4.99
C GLY A 139 -1.33 -29.31 -3.94
N HIS A 140 -0.45 -28.33 -4.15
CA HIS A 140 -0.31 -27.18 -3.28
C HIS A 140 -1.12 -25.99 -3.80
N PHE A 141 -1.53 -25.12 -2.89
CA PHE A 141 -2.11 -23.81 -3.18
C PHE A 141 -1.52 -22.76 -2.25
N VAL A 142 -1.68 -21.48 -2.62
CA VAL A 142 -1.21 -20.36 -1.81
C VAL A 142 -2.39 -19.63 -1.22
N VAL A 143 -2.36 -19.44 0.09
CA VAL A 143 -3.24 -18.54 0.83
C VAL A 143 -2.54 -17.19 0.90
N VAL A 144 -3.22 -16.15 0.42
CA VAL A 144 -2.75 -14.76 0.41
C VAL A 144 -3.64 -13.97 1.36
N ASN A 145 -3.08 -13.61 2.51
CA ASN A 145 -3.77 -12.81 3.51
C ASN A 145 -3.51 -11.34 3.26
N GLN A 146 -4.56 -10.54 3.38
CA GLN A 146 -4.52 -9.10 3.29
C GLN A 146 -5.23 -8.54 4.50
N ALA A 147 -4.70 -7.45 5.06
CA ALA A 147 -5.27 -6.81 6.24
C ALA A 147 -5.32 -5.29 6.04
N THR A 148 -6.18 -4.62 6.80
CA THR A 148 -6.26 -3.14 6.87
C THR A 148 -5.41 -2.56 7.99
N THR A 149 -4.98 -3.40 8.93
CA THR A 149 -4.17 -3.11 10.12
C THR A 149 -3.37 -4.36 10.53
N ASN A 150 -2.36 -4.19 11.38
CA ASN A 150 -1.61 -5.29 12.00
C ASN A 150 -2.26 -5.77 13.32
N ASP A 151 -3.14 -4.98 13.94
CA ASP A 151 -3.94 -5.41 15.08
C ASP A 151 -5.18 -6.19 14.57
N ILE A 152 -5.15 -7.51 14.76
CA ILE A 152 -6.26 -8.39 14.37
C ILE A 152 -7.59 -8.01 15.05
N ASN A 153 -7.56 -7.34 16.21
CA ASN A 153 -8.78 -6.90 16.90
C ASN A 153 -9.41 -5.66 16.26
N GLN A 154 -8.60 -4.87 15.55
CA GLN A 154 -9.04 -3.69 14.81
C GLN A 154 -9.26 -3.98 13.32
N GLU A 155 -9.04 -5.23 12.90
CA GLU A 155 -9.24 -5.63 11.52
C GLU A 155 -10.72 -5.51 11.14
N TYR A 156 -11.00 -4.91 9.98
CA TYR A 156 -12.37 -4.74 9.53
C TYR A 156 -12.98 -6.09 9.14
N HIS A 157 -13.89 -6.63 9.96
CA HIS A 157 -14.71 -7.83 9.66
C HIS A 157 -16.15 -7.50 9.22
N GLY A 158 -16.41 -6.26 8.79
CA GLY A 158 -17.73 -5.86 8.32
C GLY A 158 -18.12 -6.56 7.00
N LYS A 159 -19.35 -6.32 6.52
CA LYS A 159 -19.79 -6.89 5.24
C LYS A 159 -18.78 -6.47 4.16
N GLY A 160 -18.21 -7.43 3.42
CA GLY A 160 -17.25 -7.16 2.34
C GLY A 160 -15.79 -7.03 2.78
N SER A 161 -15.50 -7.38 4.03
CA SER A 161 -14.13 -7.66 4.48
C SER A 161 -13.46 -8.75 3.62
N LEU A 162 -12.13 -8.65 3.47
CA LEU A 162 -11.28 -9.70 2.89
C LEU A 162 -10.63 -10.59 3.97
N SER A 163 -10.81 -10.27 5.26
CA SER A 163 -10.17 -10.97 6.39
C SER A 163 -10.64 -12.41 6.55
N ASP A 164 -11.95 -12.63 6.43
CA ASP A 164 -12.55 -13.96 6.58
C ASP A 164 -12.49 -14.79 5.28
N GLU A 165 -12.08 -14.17 4.18
CA GLU A 165 -12.03 -14.76 2.84
C GLU A 165 -10.65 -14.52 2.20
N PRO A 166 -9.60 -15.17 2.71
CA PRO A 166 -8.27 -14.98 2.17
C PRO A 166 -8.22 -15.39 0.70
N ILE A 167 -7.37 -14.72 -0.08
CA ILE A 167 -7.27 -14.99 -1.51
C ILE A 167 -6.57 -16.33 -1.69
N LEU A 168 -7.18 -17.22 -2.47
CA LEU A 168 -6.63 -18.52 -2.80
C LEU A 168 -6.11 -18.53 -4.23
N LEU A 169 -4.83 -18.86 -4.39
CA LEU A 169 -4.17 -18.96 -5.68
C LEU A 169 -3.69 -20.39 -5.95
N ASN A 170 -3.86 -20.82 -7.19
CA ASN A 170 -3.15 -21.98 -7.74
C ASN A 170 -1.67 -21.64 -7.95
N LEU A 171 -0.81 -22.65 -8.11
CA LEU A 171 0.64 -22.46 -8.29
C LEU A 171 1.02 -21.55 -9.47
N ASN A 172 0.17 -21.47 -10.51
CA ASN A 172 0.38 -20.60 -11.67
C ASN A 172 -0.09 -19.15 -11.46
N GLY A 173 -0.47 -18.76 -10.23
CA GLY A 173 -0.96 -17.40 -9.93
C GLY A 173 -2.34 -17.09 -10.50
N THR A 174 -3.18 -18.09 -10.75
CA THR A 174 -4.61 -17.90 -11.04
C THR A 174 -5.42 -18.08 -9.76
N PHE A 175 -6.54 -17.36 -9.64
CA PHE A 175 -7.48 -17.61 -8.56
C PHE A 175 -7.99 -19.04 -8.64
N THR A 176 -8.08 -19.69 -7.48
CA THR A 176 -8.72 -20.99 -7.35
C THR A 176 -10.19 -20.89 -7.78
N SER A 177 -10.73 -21.95 -8.41
CA SER A 177 -12.13 -21.98 -8.84
C SER A 177 -13.09 -21.88 -7.66
N GLU A 178 -14.28 -21.33 -7.88
CA GLU A 178 -15.29 -21.13 -6.82
C GLU A 178 -15.62 -22.44 -6.07
N THR A 179 -15.78 -23.55 -6.79
CA THR A 179 -16.04 -24.87 -6.20
C THR A 179 -14.90 -25.35 -5.29
N LEU A 180 -13.65 -25.14 -5.71
CA LEU A 180 -12.50 -25.56 -4.91
C LEU A 180 -12.25 -24.59 -3.74
N LYS A 181 -12.46 -23.29 -3.95
CA LYS A 181 -12.38 -22.25 -2.92
C LYS A 181 -13.35 -22.54 -1.77
N ALA A 182 -14.61 -22.87 -2.06
CA ALA A 182 -15.59 -23.22 -1.05
C ALA A 182 -15.16 -24.43 -0.20
N LYS A 183 -14.57 -25.46 -0.84
CA LYS A 183 -14.01 -26.62 -0.12
C LYS A 183 -12.84 -26.23 0.78
N ILE A 184 -11.89 -25.43 0.27
CA ILE A 184 -10.74 -24.97 1.05
C ILE A 184 -11.19 -24.14 2.24
N TYR A 185 -12.14 -23.21 2.07
CA TYR A 185 -12.66 -22.40 3.16
C TYR A 185 -13.33 -23.24 4.26
N ALA A 186 -14.06 -24.29 3.89
CA ALA A 186 -14.61 -25.23 4.88
C ALA A 186 -13.50 -25.94 5.67
N LEU A 187 -12.43 -26.36 5.00
CA LEU A 187 -11.29 -27.03 5.64
C LEU A 187 -10.45 -26.07 6.50
N LEU A 188 -10.29 -24.80 6.10
CA LEU A 188 -9.62 -23.77 6.90
C LEU A 188 -10.35 -23.55 8.23
N LYS A 189 -11.69 -23.46 8.20
CA LYS A 189 -12.52 -23.30 9.42
C LYS A 189 -12.46 -24.50 10.37
N GLN A 190 -11.99 -25.65 9.89
CA GLN A 190 -11.86 -26.88 10.66
C GLN A 190 -10.39 -27.18 11.00
N ASP A 191 -9.46 -26.24 10.72
CA ASP A 191 -8.02 -26.42 10.89
C ASP A 191 -7.45 -27.65 10.16
N GLN A 192 -8.07 -28.06 9.05
CA GLN A 192 -7.68 -29.23 8.25
C GLN A 192 -6.78 -28.90 7.05
N VAL A 193 -6.37 -27.64 6.92
CA VAL A 193 -5.37 -27.22 5.93
C VAL A 193 -3.99 -27.29 6.57
N LYS A 194 -3.11 -28.10 5.97
CA LYS A 194 -1.71 -28.15 6.37
C LYS A 194 -0.96 -26.99 5.74
N ILE A 195 -0.42 -26.13 6.58
CA ILE A 195 0.45 -25.02 6.17
C ILE A 195 1.91 -25.48 6.29
N SER A 196 2.65 -25.50 5.19
CA SER A 196 4.05 -25.93 5.17
C SER A 196 5.03 -24.78 5.43
N LYS A 197 4.69 -23.57 4.99
CA LYS A 197 5.51 -22.37 5.18
C LYS A 197 4.64 -21.12 5.15
N VAL A 198 4.94 -20.19 6.05
CA VAL A 198 4.40 -18.82 6.05
C VAL A 198 5.55 -17.83 5.90
N ILE A 199 5.31 -16.76 5.15
CA ILE A 199 6.17 -15.57 5.11
C ILE A 199 5.33 -14.32 5.35
N GLY A 200 5.91 -13.31 6.00
CA GLY A 200 5.37 -11.96 5.99
C GLY A 200 5.52 -11.33 4.61
N ALA A 201 4.49 -10.62 4.17
CA ALA A 201 4.40 -9.95 2.87
C ALA A 201 4.10 -8.45 3.00
N ASN A 202 4.42 -7.92 4.18
CA ASN A 202 3.99 -6.66 4.72
C ASN A 202 4.38 -5.47 3.84
N ALA A 203 3.38 -4.67 3.43
CA ALA A 203 3.60 -3.43 2.68
C ALA A 203 3.28 -2.17 3.51
N ILE A 204 2.11 -2.11 4.18
CA ILE A 204 1.61 -0.96 4.95
C ILE A 204 0.64 -1.47 6.03
N PHE A 205 0.78 -1.02 7.28
CA PHE A 205 -0.19 -1.29 8.36
C PHE A 205 -0.34 -0.05 9.24
N ALA A 206 -1.56 0.21 9.74
CA ALA A 206 -1.81 1.25 10.75
C ALA A 206 -1.37 0.79 12.15
N ASP A 207 -1.38 1.72 13.10
CA ASP A 207 -0.77 1.65 14.44
C ASP A 207 -1.43 0.64 15.41
N GLU A 208 -0.62 -0.01 16.26
CA GLU A 208 -1.06 -0.90 17.36
C GLU A 208 -1.44 -0.11 18.63
N LYS A 209 -1.78 1.18 18.49
CA LYS A 209 -2.13 2.07 19.62
C LYS A 209 -3.55 1.88 20.12
#